data_AF-A0A0G3DAN0-F1
#
_entry.id   AF-A0A0G3DAN0-F1
#
_cell.length_a   1.000
_cell.length_b   1.000
_cell.length_c   1.000
_cell.angle_alpha   90.00
_cell.angle_beta   90.00
_cell.angle_gamma   90.00
#
_symmetry.space_group_name_H-M   'P 1'
#
loop_
_entity.id
_entity.type
_entity.pdbx_description
1 polymer ?
#
loop_
_entity_poly.entity_id
_entity_poly.type
_entity_poly.pdbx_seq_one_letter_code
_entity_poly.pdbx_strand_id
1 'polypeptide(L)'
;IELVLGTRVMSADVRRKTLLTATGETISYKILIIATGARALKLEEFGVSSEDAENVCYLRDLADANRLVNVMQSCTGENAVVIGGGYIGMECAASLVINKINVTMV
;
A
#
# COMPACT_ATOMS: atom_id res chain seq x y z
N ILE A 1 14.06 4.97 -23.58
CA ILE A 1 13.04 4.60 -22.58
C ILE A 1 12.78 5.85 -21.78
N GLU A 2 11.54 6.31 -21.76
CA GLU A 2 11.12 7.46 -20.97
C GLU A 2 10.45 6.95 -19.68
N LEU A 3 10.78 7.58 -18.55
CA LEU A 3 10.21 7.23 -17.26
C LEU A 3 9.33 8.38 -16.76
N VAL A 4 8.02 8.19 -16.85
CA VAL A 4 7.03 9.18 -16.45
C VAL A 4 6.52 8.84 -15.05
N LEU A 5 7.20 9.35 -14.02
CA LEU A 5 6.82 9.16 -12.61
C LEU A 5 5.69 10.12 -12.19
N GLY A 6 5.11 9.88 -11.01
CA GLY A 6 4.08 10.77 -10.44
C GLY A 6 2.78 10.81 -11.24
N THR A 7 2.61 9.93 -12.23
CA THR A 7 1.50 9.97 -13.19
C THR A 7 0.59 8.78 -12.98
N ARG A 8 -0.58 9.03 -12.38
CA ARG A 8 -1.63 8.01 -12.23
C ARG A 8 -2.47 7.97 -13.50
N VAL A 9 -2.56 6.80 -14.13
CA VAL A 9 -3.53 6.54 -15.21
C VAL A 9 -4.88 6.23 -14.58
N MET A 10 -5.92 6.96 -15.01
CA MET A 10 -7.29 6.84 -14.49
C MET A 10 -8.17 5.95 -15.37
N SER A 11 -7.94 5.94 -16.68
CA SER A 11 -8.66 5.07 -17.60
C SER A 11 -7.83 4.71 -18.82
N ALA A 12 -8.20 3.60 -19.47
CA ALA A 12 -7.60 3.12 -20.71
C ALA A 12 -8.71 2.83 -21.73
N ASP A 13 -8.69 3.55 -22.85
CA ASP A 13 -9.48 3.22 -24.03
C ASP A 13 -8.65 2.33 -24.95
N VAL A 14 -8.87 1.02 -24.84
CA VAL A 14 -8.11 0.02 -25.60
C VAL A 14 -8.45 -0.01 -27.08
N ARG A 15 -9.63 0.51 -27.47
CA ARG A 15 -10.04 0.60 -28.89
C ARG A 15 -9.33 1.75 -29.57
N ARG A 16 -9.29 2.91 -28.91
CA ARG A 16 -8.58 4.11 -29.40
C ARG A 16 -7.08 4.08 -29.11
N LYS A 17 -6.64 3.13 -28.28
CA LYS A 17 -5.26 2.96 -27.80
C LYS A 17 -4.72 4.19 -27.09
N THR A 18 -5.51 4.70 -26.15
CA THR A 18 -5.20 5.92 -25.39
C THR A 18 -5.40 5.71 -23.90
N LEU A 19 -4.53 6.30 -23.08
CA LEU A 19 -4.63 6.38 -21.63
C LEU A 19 -5.01 7.81 -21.22
N LEU A 20 -5.88 7.96 -20.22
CA LEU A 20 -6.17 9.25 -19.58
C LEU A 20 -5.50 9.30 -18.21
N THR A 21 -4.68 10.32 -17.96
CA THR A 21 -4.02 10.52 -16.67
C THR A 21 -4.89 11.33 -15.70
N ALA A 22 -4.53 11.31 -14.42
CA ALA A 22 -5.20 12.11 -13.39
C ALA A 22 -5.06 13.64 -13.62
N THR A 23 -4.06 14.08 -14.38
CA THR A 23 -3.88 15.49 -14.77
C THR A 23 -4.70 15.87 -16.01
N GLY A 24 -5.42 14.91 -16.62
CA GLY A 24 -6.20 15.12 -17.84
C GLY A 24 -5.41 14.92 -19.14
N GLU A 25 -4.13 14.57 -19.06
CA GLU A 25 -3.29 14.28 -20.23
C GLU A 25 -3.73 12.97 -20.90
N THR A 26 -3.65 12.94 -22.24
CA THR A 26 -3.90 11.73 -23.03
C THR A 26 -2.61 11.18 -23.63
N ILE A 27 -2.30 9.93 -23.31
CA ILE A 27 -1.11 9.23 -23.83
C ILE A 27 -1.54 8.16 -24.83
N SER A 28 -1.10 8.29 -26.10
CA SER A 28 -1.37 7.30 -27.15
C SER A 28 -0.31 6.19 -27.16
N TYR A 29 -0.71 4.96 -27.46
CA TYR A 29 0.22 3.83 -27.55
C TYR A 29 -0.02 2.94 -28.77
N LYS A 30 1.01 2.18 -29.19
CA LYS A 30 0.86 1.12 -30.19
C LYS A 30 0.54 -0.24 -29.57
N ILE A 31 1.28 -0.56 -28.50
CA ILE A 31 1.15 -1.76 -27.65
C ILE A 31 1.12 -1.30 -26.20
N LEU A 32 0.24 -1.89 -25.38
CA LEU A 32 0.13 -1.62 -23.95
C LEU A 32 0.43 -2.89 -23.17
N ILE A 33 1.33 -2.80 -22.19
CA ILE A 33 1.56 -3.82 -21.18
C ILE A 33 0.94 -3.33 -19.87
N ILE A 34 0.00 -4.08 -19.33
CA ILE A 34 -0.62 -3.76 -18.04
C ILE A 34 0.23 -4.40 -16.93
N ALA A 35 0.83 -3.56 -16.10
CA ALA A 35 1.70 -3.97 -15.01
C ALA A 35 1.40 -3.18 -13.72
N THR A 36 0.11 -2.91 -13.44
CA THR A 36 -0.34 -2.09 -12.30
C THR A 36 -0.21 -2.76 -10.94
N GLY A 37 0.15 -4.04 -10.89
CA GLY A 37 0.27 -4.81 -9.66
C GLY A 37 -1.07 -4.98 -8.94
N ALA A 38 -1.01 -5.10 -7.61
CA ALA A 38 -2.14 -5.23 -6.71
C ALA A 38 -2.10 -4.15 -5.61
N ARG A 39 -3.20 -3.99 -4.88
CA ARG A 39 -3.32 -3.14 -3.67
C ARG A 39 -3.51 -4.00 -2.43
N ALA A 40 -3.14 -3.48 -1.26
CA ALA A 40 -3.55 -4.10 0.00
C ALA A 40 -5.08 -4.03 0.16
N LEU A 41 -5.66 -5.09 0.73
CA LEU A 41 -7.03 -5.06 1.20
C LEU A 41 -7.08 -4.24 2.48
N LYS A 42 -8.13 -3.42 2.61
CA LYS A 42 -8.33 -2.56 3.76
C LYS A 42 -9.41 -3.10 4.69
N LEU A 43 -9.29 -2.79 5.99
CA LEU A 43 -10.26 -3.18 7.01
C LEU A 43 -11.68 -2.68 6.69
N GLU A 44 -11.80 -1.50 6.07
CA GLU A 44 -13.08 -0.95 5.63
C GLU A 44 -13.81 -1.87 4.63
N GLU A 45 -13.08 -2.65 3.83
CA GLU A 45 -13.66 -3.62 2.89
C GLU A 45 -14.28 -4.83 3.60
N PHE A 46 -13.94 -5.04 4.87
CA PHE A 46 -14.53 -6.04 5.75
C PHE A 46 -15.57 -5.43 6.70
N GLY A 47 -15.96 -4.16 6.50
CA GLY A 47 -16.95 -3.46 7.33
C GLY A 47 -16.43 -2.94 8.67
N VAL A 48 -15.10 -2.90 8.86
CA VAL A 48 -14.47 -2.36 10.07
C VAL A 48 -14.07 -0.91 9.81
N SER A 49 -14.68 0.04 10.53
CA SER A 49 -14.30 1.46 10.43
C SER A 49 -12.94 1.68 11.10
N SER A 50 -12.06 2.41 10.42
CA SER A 50 -10.73 2.80 10.88
C SER A 50 -10.53 4.32 10.85
N GLU A 51 -11.59 5.10 10.59
CA GLU A 51 -11.50 6.56 10.34
C GLU A 51 -10.88 7.34 11.51
N ASP A 52 -11.10 6.88 12.75
CA ASP A 52 -10.55 7.50 13.96
C ASP A 52 -9.22 6.86 14.42
N ALA A 53 -8.74 5.83 13.72
CA ALA A 53 -7.60 5.03 14.16
C ALA A 53 -6.30 5.47 13.47
N GLU A 54 -5.63 6.47 14.06
CA GLU A 54 -4.43 7.10 13.49
C GLU A 54 -3.27 6.13 13.22
N ASN A 55 -3.20 5.00 13.93
CA ASN A 55 -2.09 4.03 13.86
C ASN A 55 -2.40 2.78 13.03
N VAL A 56 -3.52 2.74 12.30
CA VAL A 56 -3.76 1.65 11.33
C VAL A 56 -2.82 1.83 10.14
N CYS A 57 -2.00 0.80 9.90
CA CYS A 57 -0.99 0.79 8.85
C CYS A 57 -1.21 -0.40 7.90
N TYR A 58 -0.94 -0.17 6.62
CA TYR A 58 -0.86 -1.19 5.58
C TYR A 58 0.59 -1.24 5.05
N LEU A 59 0.97 -2.31 4.36
CA LEU A 59 2.30 -2.44 3.76
C LEU A 59 2.21 -2.97 2.33
N ARG A 60 2.25 -2.06 1.34
CA ARG A 60 2.29 -2.43 -0.08
C ARG A 60 3.41 -1.75 -0.86
N ASP A 61 3.65 -0.47 -0.58
CA ASP A 61 4.67 0.32 -1.27
C ASP A 61 5.65 1.00 -0.30
N LEU A 62 6.52 1.83 -0.86
CA LEU A 62 7.54 2.54 -0.07
C LEU A 62 6.95 3.61 0.85
N ALA A 63 5.84 4.24 0.46
CA ALA A 63 5.19 5.25 1.30
C ALA A 63 4.56 4.59 2.53
N ASP A 64 3.92 3.44 2.34
CA ASP A 64 3.42 2.59 3.42
C ASP A 64 4.55 2.17 4.38
N ALA A 65 5.69 1.70 3.84
CA ALA A 65 6.84 1.29 4.63
C ALA A 65 7.40 2.43 5.49
N ASN A 66 7.56 3.63 4.89
CA ASN A 66 8.03 4.82 5.61
C ASN A 66 7.06 5.21 6.73
N ARG A 67 5.75 5.14 6.49
CA ARG A 67 4.73 5.40 7.52
C ARG A 67 4.85 4.41 8.67
N LEU A 68 4.94 3.12 8.38
CA LEU A 68 5.08 2.08 9.40
C LEU A 68 6.34 2.28 10.26
N VAL A 69 7.47 2.61 9.63
CA VAL A 69 8.72 2.92 10.35
C VAL A 69 8.57 4.13 11.27
N ASN A 70 7.93 5.20 10.81
CA ASN A 70 7.73 6.39 11.63
C ASN A 70 6.84 6.11 12.85
N VAL A 71 5.75 5.35 12.68
CA VAL A 71 4.88 4.94 13.80
C VAL A 71 5.64 4.04 14.78
N MET A 72 6.40 3.07 14.26
CA MET A 72 7.18 2.14 15.07
C MET A 72 8.21 2.86 15.97
N GLN A 73 8.83 3.95 15.48
CA GLN A 73 9.79 4.74 16.27
C GLN A 73 9.17 5.36 17.52
N SER A 74 7.88 5.72 17.49
CA SER A 74 7.17 6.26 18.65
C SER A 74 6.61 5.20 19.60
N CYS A 75 6.62 3.92 19.23
CA CYS A 75 5.91 2.85 19.95
C CYS A 75 6.83 1.79 20.58
N THR A 76 8.10 2.10 20.82
CA THR A 76 9.05 1.13 21.40
C THR A 76 8.59 0.69 22.80
N GLY A 77 8.47 -0.63 23.03
CA GLY A 77 7.98 -1.20 24.28
C GLY A 77 6.45 -1.26 24.40
N GLU A 78 5.70 -0.74 23.42
CA GLU A 78 4.24 -0.81 23.37
C GLU A 78 3.75 -2.11 22.71
N ASN A 79 2.44 -2.18 22.44
CA ASN A 79 1.79 -3.34 21.83
C ASN A 79 1.38 -3.04 20.38
N ALA A 80 1.59 -4.01 19.49
CA ALA A 80 1.06 -3.99 18.13
C ALA A 80 0.24 -5.25 17.84
N VAL A 81 -0.80 -5.08 17.04
CA VAL A 81 -1.60 -6.18 16.49
C VAL A 81 -1.35 -6.28 15.00
N VAL A 82 -0.94 -7.46 14.54
CA VAL A 82 -0.80 -7.76 13.11
C VAL A 82 -2.00 -8.59 12.68
N ILE A 83 -2.79 -8.06 11.74
CA ILE A 83 -3.98 -8.72 11.20
C ILE A 83 -3.59 -9.43 9.89
N GLY A 84 -3.67 -10.76 9.88
CA GLY A 84 -3.38 -11.62 8.75
C GLY A 84 -2.12 -12.47 8.95
N GLY A 85 -2.28 -13.80 8.95
CA GLY A 85 -1.20 -14.79 9.11
C GLY A 85 -0.45 -15.18 7.83
N GLY A 86 -0.55 -14.38 6.76
CA GLY A 86 0.20 -14.60 5.52
C GLY A 86 1.69 -14.22 5.65
N TYR A 87 2.46 -14.42 4.59
CA TYR A 87 3.91 -14.13 4.60
C TYR A 87 4.21 -12.66 4.96
N ILE A 88 3.46 -11.69 4.40
CA ILE A 88 3.60 -10.26 4.75
C ILE A 88 3.34 -10.03 6.24
N GLY A 89 2.27 -10.62 6.78
CA GLY A 89 1.95 -10.49 8.20
C GLY A 89 3.04 -11.04 9.10
N MET A 90 3.59 -12.21 8.77
CA MET A 90 4.70 -12.81 9.51
C MET A 90 5.99 -11.98 9.45
N GLU A 91 6.36 -11.45 8.28
CA GLU A 91 7.52 -10.56 8.13
C GLU A 91 7.35 -9.24 8.88
N CYS A 92 6.14 -8.64 8.84
CA CYS A 92 5.80 -7.47 9.62
C CYS A 92 5.89 -7.74 11.13
N ALA A 93 5.29 -8.85 11.60
CA ALA A 93 5.33 -9.24 13.00
C ALA A 93 6.77 -9.44 13.50
N ALA A 94 7.60 -10.15 12.73
CA ALA A 94 9.01 -10.34 13.05
C ALA A 94 9.76 -8.99 13.12
N SER A 95 9.51 -8.08 12.16
CA SER A 95 10.13 -6.75 12.13
C SER A 95 9.75 -5.91 13.35
N LEU A 96 8.48 -5.94 13.77
CA LEU A 96 8.00 -5.25 14.96
C LEU A 96 8.65 -5.81 16.24
N VAL A 97 8.76 -7.14 16.37
CA VAL A 97 9.46 -7.79 17.49
C VAL A 97 10.94 -7.39 17.55
N ILE A 98 11.64 -7.36 16.42
CA ILE A 98 13.04 -6.90 16.34
C ILE A 98 13.18 -5.46 16.84
N ASN A 99 12.17 -4.62 16.59
CA ASN A 99 12.09 -3.25 17.07
C ASN A 99 11.51 -3.12 18.49
N LYS A 100 11.50 -4.21 19.26
CA LYS A 100 11.11 -4.25 20.68
C LYS A 100 9.66 -3.82 20.93
N ILE A 101 8.77 -4.15 20.00
CA ILE A 101 7.32 -4.01 20.18
C ILE A 101 6.73 -5.37 20.53
N ASN A 102 5.81 -5.40 21.48
CA ASN A 102 5.09 -6.61 21.87
C ASN A 102 4.02 -6.91 20.81
N VAL A 103 4.12 -8.05 20.13
CA VAL A 103 3.25 -8.35 18.97
C VAL A 103 2.26 -9.46 19.30
N THR A 104 1.00 -9.22 18.94
CA THR A 104 -0.01 -10.27 18.78
C THR A 104 -0.40 -10.37 17.31
N MET A 105 -0.48 -11.59 16.76
CA MET A 105 -0.95 -11.82 15.40
C MET A 105 -2.33 -12.49 15.45
N VAL A 106 -3.24 -12.04 14.58
CA VAL A 106 -4.63 -12.52 14.46
C VAL A 106 -4.93 -12.91 13.02
#